data_AF-A0A8T3X520-F1
#
_entry.id   AF-A0A8T3X520-F1
#
_cell.length_a   1.000
_cell.length_b   1.000
_cell.length_c   1.000
_cell.angle_alpha   90.00
_cell.angle_beta   90.00
_cell.angle_gamma   90.00
#
_symmetry.space_group_name_H-M   'P 1'
#
loop_
_entity.id
_entity.type
_entity.pdbx_description
1 polymer ?
#
loop_
_entity_poly.entity_id
_entity_poly.type
_entity_poly.pdbx_seq_one_letter_code
_entity_poly.pdbx_strand_id
1 'polypeptide(L)'
;MAELLSRIEWKNVALLAAALALVAVYAKLFAVVLLIAGVVFVSFIVQQFSLRTVGLELVTFATVVSGIVYGPVVGAALGAVLVLIHLVFSGYFGVYYFWVIPVYAFGGFLASAWSGQGVVSLGINITLVIHAINMAFTFALNRNNMFNYGLYAVTNVVFNFILFVVFGQAVVGILK
;
A
#
# COMPACT_ATOMS: atom_id res chain seq x y z
N MET A 1 1.02 -2.57 27.28
CA MET A 1 1.06 -3.71 26.34
C MET A 1 -0.18 -4.60 26.45
N ALA A 2 -0.57 -5.05 27.65
CA ALA A 2 -1.80 -5.82 27.87
C ALA A 2 -3.09 -5.09 27.45
N GLU A 3 -3.15 -3.77 27.68
CA GLU A 3 -4.30 -2.91 27.31
C GLU A 3 -4.41 -2.66 25.79
N LEU A 4 -3.32 -2.90 25.05
CA LEU A 4 -3.26 -2.74 23.59
C LEU A 4 -3.78 -4.00 22.88
N LEU A 5 -3.56 -5.17 23.49
CA LEU A 5 -4.05 -6.46 23.00
C LEU A 5 -5.56 -6.67 23.24
N SER A 6 -6.15 -6.02 24.24
CA SER A 6 -7.59 -6.15 24.54
C SER A 6 -8.49 -5.37 23.57
N ARG A 7 -7.94 -4.43 22.79
CA ARG A 7 -8.67 -3.64 21.78
C ARG A 7 -8.70 -4.28 20.40
N ILE A 8 -7.94 -5.36 20.21
CA ILE A 8 -7.85 -6.06 18.92
C ILE A 8 -9.04 -7.02 18.83
N GLU A 9 -9.95 -6.77 17.88
CA GLU A 9 -11.01 -7.72 17.57
C GLU A 9 -10.40 -8.99 16.95
N TRP A 10 -10.24 -10.03 17.77
CA TRP A 10 -9.61 -11.30 17.40
C TRP A 10 -10.24 -11.99 16.18
N LYS A 11 -11.52 -11.71 15.88
CA LYS A 11 -12.17 -12.18 14.64
C LYS A 11 -11.50 -11.62 13.38
N ASN A 12 -11.05 -10.36 13.43
CA ASN A 12 -10.41 -9.68 12.30
C ASN A 12 -8.97 -10.17 12.12
N VAL A 13 -8.29 -10.48 13.24
CA VAL A 13 -6.99 -11.15 13.23
C VAL A 13 -7.10 -12.57 12.65
N ALA A 14 -8.14 -13.31 13.01
CA ALA A 14 -8.39 -14.66 12.51
C ALA A 14 -8.72 -14.67 11.01
N LEU A 15 -9.52 -13.72 10.52
CA LEU A 15 -9.80 -13.54 9.09
C LEU A 15 -8.54 -13.15 8.31
N LEU A 16 -7.72 -12.25 8.86
CA LEU A 16 -6.43 -11.88 8.25
C LEU A 16 -5.47 -13.07 8.23
N ALA A 17 -5.39 -13.84 9.33
CA ALA A 17 -4.57 -15.04 9.42
C ALA A 17 -5.04 -16.14 8.46
N ALA A 18 -6.35 -16.32 8.27
CA ALA A 18 -6.91 -17.28 7.32
C ALA A 18 -6.63 -16.86 5.87
N ALA A 19 -6.78 -15.57 5.54
CA ALA A 19 -6.41 -15.03 4.22
C ALA A 19 -4.91 -15.19 3.95
N LEU A 20 -4.07 -14.91 4.96
CA LEU A 20 -2.61 -15.09 4.89
C LEU A 20 -2.20 -16.57 4.79
N ALA A 21 -2.90 -17.48 5.46
CA ALA A 21 -2.63 -18.92 5.43
C ALA A 21 -3.01 -19.55 4.09
N LEU A 22 -4.14 -19.13 3.50
CA LEU A 22 -4.56 -19.58 2.17
C LEU A 22 -3.58 -19.11 1.07
N VAL A 23 -2.99 -17.94 1.29
CA VAL A 23 -1.92 -17.35 0.47
C VAL A 23 -0.57 -18.04 0.75
N ALA A 24 -0.26 -18.46 1.98
CA ALA A 24 1.03 -19.08 2.31
C ALA A 24 1.28 -20.47 1.71
N VAL A 25 0.23 -21.20 1.27
CA VAL A 25 0.37 -22.57 0.73
C VAL A 25 1.15 -22.65 -0.59
N TYR A 26 1.38 -21.53 -1.30
CA TYR A 26 2.26 -21.50 -2.46
C TYR A 26 3.59 -20.78 -2.14
N ALA A 27 4.73 -21.48 -2.26
CA ALA A 27 6.07 -20.99 -1.86
C ALA A 27 6.50 -19.62 -2.43
N LYS A 28 5.89 -19.17 -3.55
CA LYS A 28 6.11 -17.83 -4.13
C LYS A 28 5.44 -16.68 -3.33
N LEU A 29 4.65 -16.99 -2.30
CA LEU A 29 3.89 -16.03 -1.51
C LEU A 29 4.52 -15.68 -0.16
N PHE A 30 5.63 -16.31 0.25
CA PHE A 30 6.38 -15.90 1.45
C PHE A 30 6.77 -14.41 1.38
N ALA A 31 7.20 -13.96 0.21
CA ALA A 31 7.48 -12.57 -0.04
C ALA A 31 6.26 -11.65 0.04
N VAL A 32 5.11 -12.12 -0.45
CA VAL A 32 3.85 -11.38 -0.31
C VAL A 32 3.47 -11.26 1.16
N VAL A 33 3.67 -12.31 1.95
CA VAL A 33 3.48 -12.28 3.41
C VAL A 33 4.43 -11.27 4.06
N LEU A 34 5.70 -11.23 3.66
CA LEU A 34 6.66 -10.23 4.15
C LEU A 34 6.27 -8.80 3.77
N LEU A 35 5.79 -8.58 2.54
CA LEU A 35 5.30 -7.27 2.10
C LEU A 35 4.06 -6.85 2.89
N ILE A 36 3.11 -7.76 3.10
CA ILE A 36 1.93 -7.51 3.94
C ILE A 36 2.36 -7.20 5.38
N ALA A 37 3.25 -8.00 5.96
CA ALA A 37 3.76 -7.77 7.32
C ALA A 37 4.46 -6.42 7.45
N GLY A 38 5.25 -6.02 6.44
CA GLY A 38 5.87 -4.70 6.37
C GLY A 38 4.83 -3.58 6.31
N VAL A 39 3.80 -3.71 5.46
CA VAL A 39 2.69 -2.75 5.38
C VAL A 39 1.96 -2.63 6.72
N VAL A 40 1.62 -3.75 7.36
CA VAL A 40 0.98 -3.76 8.69
C VAL A 40 1.87 -3.06 9.72
N PHE A 41 3.15 -3.41 9.76
CA PHE A 41 4.10 -2.84 10.71
C PHE A 41 4.23 -1.31 10.55
N VAL A 42 4.46 -0.83 9.32
CA VAL A 42 4.56 0.62 9.07
C VAL A 42 3.25 1.33 9.36
N SER A 43 2.11 0.75 8.99
CA SER A 43 0.79 1.34 9.27
C SER A 43 0.52 1.47 10.77
N PHE A 44 0.92 0.45 11.56
CA PHE A 44 0.84 0.49 13.01
C PHE A 44 1.73 1.59 13.61
N ILE A 45 2.96 1.75 13.12
CA ILE A 45 3.86 2.84 13.54
C ILE A 45 3.24 4.21 13.20
N VAL A 46 2.71 4.38 11.99
CA VAL A 46 2.02 5.62 11.59
C VAL A 46 0.86 5.94 12.54
N GLN A 47 0.07 4.94 12.92
CA GLN A 47 -1.01 5.11 13.89
C GLN A 47 -0.48 5.51 15.27
N GLN A 48 0.49 4.76 15.80
CA GLN A 48 0.99 4.90 17.17
C GLN A 48 1.67 6.25 17.42
N PHE A 49 2.38 6.76 16.41
CA PHE A 49 3.09 8.04 16.48
C PHE A 49 2.31 9.21 15.87
N SER A 50 1.04 9.00 15.48
CA SER A 50 0.18 10.03 14.86
C SER A 50 0.78 10.67 13.60
N LEU A 51 1.56 9.91 12.84
CA LEU A 51 2.26 10.37 11.62
C LEU A 51 1.37 10.34 10.37
N ARG A 52 0.05 10.40 10.54
CA ARG A 52 -0.94 10.27 9.45
C ARG A 52 -0.76 11.32 8.34
N THR A 53 -0.31 12.51 8.67
CA THR A 53 -0.04 13.56 7.67
C THR A 53 1.29 13.36 6.94
N VAL A 54 2.12 12.42 7.39
CA VAL A 54 3.39 12.04 6.78
C VAL A 54 3.15 10.75 5.98
N GLY A 55 3.41 10.80 4.69
CA GLY A 55 3.18 9.73 3.72
C GLY A 55 4.07 8.50 3.86
N LEU A 56 4.38 8.05 5.08
CA LEU A 56 5.15 6.84 5.33
C LEU A 56 4.27 5.61 5.07
N GLU A 57 4.30 5.09 3.85
CA GLU A 57 3.45 3.98 3.44
C GLU A 57 4.17 3.06 2.46
N LEU A 58 4.22 1.77 2.81
CA LEU A 58 4.82 0.71 1.98
C LEU A 58 3.89 0.15 0.90
N VAL A 59 2.62 0.53 0.91
CA VAL A 59 1.58 -0.06 0.05
C VAL A 59 1.90 0.16 -1.41
N THR A 60 2.24 1.38 -1.85
CA THR A 60 2.56 1.67 -3.25
C THR A 60 3.76 0.84 -3.73
N PHE A 61 4.83 0.78 -2.94
CA PHE A 61 5.98 -0.08 -3.21
C PHE A 61 5.57 -1.55 -3.40
N ALA A 62 4.88 -2.11 -2.41
CA ALA A 62 4.44 -3.51 -2.44
C ALA A 62 3.48 -3.80 -3.60
N THR A 63 2.60 -2.85 -3.92
CA THR A 63 1.63 -2.94 -5.04
C THR A 63 2.34 -3.00 -6.39
N VAL A 64 3.31 -2.11 -6.61
CA VAL A 64 4.08 -2.06 -7.87
C VAL A 64 4.92 -3.32 -8.04
N VAL A 65 5.66 -3.72 -6.99
CA VAL A 65 6.45 -4.95 -6.99
C VAL A 65 5.56 -6.15 -7.32
N SER A 66 4.40 -6.24 -6.67
CA SER A 66 3.46 -7.33 -6.90
C SER A 66 2.92 -7.36 -8.33
N GLY A 67 2.61 -6.18 -8.91
CA GLY A 67 2.16 -6.09 -10.31
C GLY A 67 3.23 -6.49 -11.32
N ILE A 68 4.50 -6.13 -11.06
CA ILE A 68 5.64 -6.54 -11.90
C ILE A 68 5.86 -8.06 -11.86
N VAL A 69 5.76 -8.66 -10.67
CA VAL A 69 6.13 -10.07 -10.44
C VAL A 69 4.99 -11.03 -10.79
N TYR A 70 3.78 -10.73 -10.31
CA TYR A 70 2.66 -11.67 -10.34
C TYR A 70 1.62 -11.35 -11.42
N GLY A 71 1.80 -10.26 -12.17
CA GLY A 71 0.92 -9.88 -13.27
C GLY A 71 -0.23 -8.95 -12.85
N PRO A 72 -1.08 -8.54 -13.81
CA PRO A 72 -1.99 -7.41 -13.65
C PRO A 72 -3.13 -7.70 -12.67
N VAL A 73 -3.71 -8.92 -12.73
CA VAL A 73 -4.83 -9.31 -11.86
C VAL A 73 -4.37 -9.41 -10.40
N VAL A 74 -3.23 -10.06 -10.16
CA VAL A 74 -2.69 -10.24 -8.81
C VAL A 74 -2.17 -8.91 -8.26
N GLY A 75 -1.51 -8.09 -9.08
CA GLY A 75 -1.08 -6.74 -8.71
C GLY A 75 -2.25 -5.84 -8.29
N ALA A 76 -3.35 -5.87 -9.04
CA ALA A 76 -4.55 -5.11 -8.70
C ALA A 76 -5.21 -5.60 -7.39
N ALA A 77 -5.36 -6.91 -7.24
CA ALA A 77 -5.93 -7.50 -6.03
C ALA A 77 -5.07 -7.17 -4.79
N LEU A 78 -3.75 -7.31 -4.89
CA LEU A 78 -2.84 -6.98 -3.79
C LEU A 78 -2.82 -5.48 -3.50
N GLY A 79 -2.88 -4.61 -4.53
CA GLY A 79 -3.02 -3.18 -4.32
C GLY A 79 -4.26 -2.80 -3.51
N ALA A 80 -5.40 -3.38 -3.87
CA ALA A 80 -6.66 -3.18 -3.13
C ALA A 80 -6.57 -3.69 -1.68
N VAL A 81 -6.06 -4.90 -1.48
CA VAL A 81 -5.96 -5.53 -0.15
C VAL A 81 -4.96 -4.78 0.74
N LEU A 82 -3.78 -4.45 0.22
CA LEU A 82 -2.73 -3.78 0.98
C LEU A 82 -3.16 -2.38 1.42
N VAL A 83 -3.83 -1.62 0.55
CA VAL A 83 -4.32 -0.29 0.94
C VAL A 83 -5.48 -0.39 1.93
N LEU A 84 -6.36 -1.38 1.79
CA LEU A 84 -7.41 -1.63 2.78
C LEU A 84 -6.82 -1.93 4.15
N ILE A 85 -5.80 -2.79 4.21
CA ILE A 85 -5.04 -3.08 5.44
C ILE A 85 -4.45 -1.78 5.99
N HIS A 86 -3.76 -1.00 5.17
CA HIS A 86 -3.19 0.28 5.61
C HIS A 86 -4.25 1.22 6.19
N LEU A 87 -5.39 1.38 5.52
CA LEU A 87 -6.46 2.27 5.98
C LEU A 87 -7.02 1.84 7.35
N VAL A 88 -7.26 0.53 7.52
CA VAL A 88 -7.75 -0.03 8.79
C VAL A 88 -6.73 0.17 9.92
N PHE A 89 -5.46 -0.19 9.69
CA PHE A 89 -4.42 -0.12 10.72
C PHE A 89 -3.94 1.29 11.00
N SER A 90 -3.92 2.18 10.00
CA SER A 90 -3.62 3.60 10.22
C SER A 90 -4.79 4.33 10.89
N GLY A 91 -5.98 3.73 10.95
CA GLY A 91 -7.19 4.27 11.56
C GLY A 91 -7.82 5.40 10.74
N TYR A 92 -7.68 5.34 9.41
CA TYR A 92 -8.48 6.13 8.49
C TYR A 92 -9.80 5.43 8.28
N PHE A 93 -10.91 6.08 8.56
CA PHE A 93 -12.26 5.55 8.29
C PHE A 93 -13.09 6.60 7.57
N GLY A 94 -13.96 6.15 6.66
CA GLY A 94 -14.96 7.00 6.02
C GLY A 94 -14.94 6.93 4.49
N VAL A 95 -15.46 7.99 3.86
CA VAL A 95 -15.78 8.02 2.41
C VAL A 95 -14.53 7.80 1.52
N TYR A 96 -13.34 8.06 2.04
CA TYR A 96 -12.06 7.83 1.35
C TYR A 96 -11.90 6.43 0.77
N TYR A 97 -12.51 5.41 1.38
CA TYR A 97 -12.39 4.02 0.94
C TYR A 97 -12.89 3.83 -0.49
N PHE A 98 -13.94 4.57 -0.88
CA PHE A 98 -14.61 4.41 -2.16
C PHE A 98 -13.73 4.75 -3.36
N TRP A 99 -12.73 5.61 -3.19
CA TRP A 99 -11.82 5.95 -4.29
C TRP A 99 -10.38 5.51 -4.04
N VAL A 100 -9.90 5.51 -2.80
CA VAL A 100 -8.52 5.11 -2.50
C VAL A 100 -8.29 3.63 -2.87
N ILE A 101 -9.21 2.73 -2.50
CA ILE A 101 -9.05 1.29 -2.79
C ILE A 101 -9.00 1.02 -4.29
N PRO A 102 -9.95 1.51 -5.12
CA PRO A 102 -9.87 1.35 -6.57
C PRO A 102 -8.61 1.97 -7.20
N VAL A 103 -8.14 3.11 -6.70
CA VAL A 103 -6.95 3.78 -7.24
C VAL A 103 -5.68 2.94 -7.04
N TYR A 104 -5.52 2.31 -5.87
CA TYR A 104 -4.38 1.41 -5.64
C TYR A 104 -4.49 0.11 -6.42
N ALA A 105 -5.71 -0.43 -6.57
CA ALA A 105 -5.95 -1.57 -7.46
C ALA A 105 -5.53 -1.24 -8.90
N PHE A 106 -5.93 -0.05 -9.39
CA PHE A 106 -5.54 0.46 -10.69
C PHE A 106 -4.02 0.65 -10.81
N GLY A 107 -3.37 1.18 -9.77
CA GLY A 107 -1.90 1.30 -9.71
C GLY A 107 -1.19 -0.05 -9.86
N GLY A 108 -1.68 -1.11 -9.20
CA GLY A 108 -1.14 -2.46 -9.33
C GLY A 108 -1.33 -3.06 -10.73
N PHE A 109 -2.48 -2.80 -11.35
CA PHE A 109 -2.73 -3.17 -12.75
C PHE A 109 -1.76 -2.47 -13.70
N LEU A 110 -1.63 -1.15 -13.58
CA LEU A 110 -0.75 -0.33 -14.42
C LEU A 110 0.73 -0.72 -14.25
N ALA A 111 1.16 -1.05 -13.04
CA ALA A 111 2.52 -1.52 -12.78
C ALA A 111 2.88 -2.75 -13.62
N SER A 112 1.92 -3.65 -13.82
CA SER A 112 2.12 -4.82 -14.69
C SER A 112 2.16 -4.43 -16.17
N ALA A 113 1.19 -3.62 -16.61
CA ALA A 113 1.09 -3.14 -17.99
C ALA A 113 2.34 -2.34 -18.44
N TRP A 114 2.99 -1.64 -17.52
CA TRP A 114 4.18 -0.82 -17.76
C TRP A 114 5.47 -1.45 -17.24
N SER A 115 5.48 -2.77 -16.99
CA SER A 115 6.61 -3.51 -16.42
C SER A 115 7.89 -3.51 -17.29
N GLY A 116 7.81 -3.03 -18.53
CA GLY A 116 8.97 -2.78 -19.39
C GLY A 116 9.81 -1.55 -18.99
N GLN A 117 9.30 -0.69 -18.10
CA GLN A 117 10.07 0.43 -17.54
C GLN A 117 11.04 -0.05 -16.43
N GLY A 118 12.10 0.71 -16.17
CA GLY A 118 12.96 0.45 -15.01
C GLY A 118 12.18 0.56 -13.69
N VAL A 119 12.41 -0.36 -12.75
CA VAL A 119 11.63 -0.49 -11.49
C VAL A 119 11.48 0.83 -10.74
N VAL A 120 12.54 1.65 -10.69
CA VAL A 120 12.53 2.95 -10.04
C VAL A 120 11.60 3.93 -10.74
N SER A 121 11.75 4.09 -12.06
CA SER A 121 10.92 5.01 -12.84
C SER A 121 9.45 4.58 -12.82
N LEU A 122 9.19 3.28 -12.94
CA LEU A 122 7.85 2.73 -12.84
C LEU A 122 7.21 3.02 -11.48
N GLY A 123 7.94 2.75 -10.39
CA GLY A 123 7.47 3.00 -9.04
C GLY A 123 7.08 4.46 -8.78
N ILE A 124 7.93 5.40 -9.21
CA ILE A 124 7.65 6.84 -9.10
C ILE A 124 6.44 7.23 -9.95
N ASN A 125 6.37 6.78 -11.21
CA ASN A 125 5.26 7.09 -12.11
C ASN A 125 3.92 6.61 -11.54
N ILE A 126 3.85 5.39 -11.02
CA ILE A 126 2.64 4.86 -10.38
C ILE A 126 2.30 5.64 -9.10
N THR A 127 3.30 5.99 -8.29
CA THR A 127 3.08 6.82 -7.09
C THR A 127 2.46 8.17 -7.44
N LEU A 128 3.00 8.85 -8.46
CA LEU A 128 2.47 10.12 -8.95
C LEU A 128 1.04 9.99 -9.48
N VAL A 129 0.75 8.95 -10.26
CA VAL A 129 -0.60 8.69 -10.80
C VAL A 129 -1.60 8.46 -9.66
N ILE A 130 -1.25 7.62 -8.68
CA ILE A 130 -2.10 7.35 -7.51
C ILE A 130 -2.43 8.65 -6.78
N HIS A 131 -1.42 9.47 -6.49
CA HIS A 131 -1.65 10.73 -5.77
C HIS A 131 -2.38 11.77 -6.60
N ALA A 132 -2.13 11.86 -7.91
CA ALA A 132 -2.86 12.78 -8.77
C ALA A 132 -4.36 12.47 -8.79
N ILE A 133 -4.73 11.19 -8.94
CA ILE A 133 -6.14 10.77 -8.94
C ILE A 133 -6.78 11.00 -7.57
N ASN A 134 -6.12 10.56 -6.50
CA ASN A 134 -6.62 10.74 -5.14
C ASN A 134 -6.73 12.22 -4.74
N MET A 135 -5.81 13.07 -5.22
CA MET A 135 -5.85 14.52 -5.01
C MET A 135 -7.06 15.14 -5.73
N ALA A 136 -7.35 14.71 -6.96
CA ALA A 136 -8.54 15.15 -7.69
C ALA A 136 -9.84 14.76 -6.96
N PHE A 137 -9.95 13.51 -6.49
CA PHE A 137 -11.11 13.08 -5.69
C PHE A 137 -11.19 13.80 -4.34
N THR A 138 -10.07 14.00 -3.66
CA THR A 138 -10.04 14.73 -2.38
C THR A 138 -10.47 16.18 -2.58
N PHE A 139 -10.03 16.83 -3.65
CA PHE A 139 -10.46 18.18 -3.99
C PHE A 139 -11.97 18.25 -4.24
N ALA A 140 -12.53 17.28 -4.98
CA ALA A 140 -13.94 17.25 -5.35
C ALA A 140 -14.87 16.87 -4.19
N LEU A 141 -14.47 15.91 -3.34
CA LEU A 141 -15.35 15.26 -2.36
C LEU A 141 -15.02 15.59 -0.90
N ASN A 142 -13.80 16.04 -0.60
CA ASN A 142 -13.38 16.39 0.77
C ASN A 142 -12.33 17.51 0.80
N ARG A 143 -12.72 18.68 0.29
CA ARG A 143 -11.84 19.84 0.11
C ARG A 143 -11.16 20.31 1.40
N ASN A 144 -11.82 20.14 2.55
CA ASN A 144 -11.29 20.56 3.86
C ASN A 144 -10.01 19.82 4.24
N ASN A 145 -9.81 18.61 3.71
CA ASN A 145 -8.62 17.79 3.97
C ASN A 145 -7.53 17.93 2.90
N MET A 146 -7.72 18.80 1.90
CA MET A 146 -6.81 18.92 0.76
C MET A 146 -5.38 19.26 1.15
N PHE A 147 -5.20 20.17 2.11
CA PHE A 147 -3.86 20.55 2.59
C PHE A 147 -3.13 19.39 3.26
N ASN A 148 -3.82 18.68 4.17
CA ASN A 148 -3.29 17.50 4.85
C ASN A 148 -2.94 16.39 3.85
N TYR A 149 -3.80 16.17 2.85
CA TYR A 149 -3.54 15.20 1.79
C TYR A 149 -2.34 15.62 0.91
N GLY A 150 -2.21 16.90 0.60
CA GLY A 150 -1.08 17.42 -0.18
C GLY A 150 0.27 17.16 0.49
N LEU A 151 0.38 17.43 1.80
CA LEU A 151 1.58 17.12 2.58
C LEU A 151 1.87 15.62 2.61
N TYR A 152 0.84 14.81 2.84
CA TYR A 152 0.95 13.36 2.80
C TYR A 152 1.44 12.87 1.43
N ALA A 153 0.87 13.38 0.32
CA ALA A 153 1.24 12.97 -1.04
C ALA A 153 2.71 13.31 -1.37
N VAL A 154 3.17 14.52 -1.03
CA VAL A 154 4.56 14.93 -1.28
C VAL A 154 5.53 14.04 -0.50
N THR A 155 5.26 13.83 0.79
CA THR A 155 6.12 12.99 1.64
C THR A 155 6.09 11.52 1.20
N ASN A 156 4.95 11.02 0.71
CA ASN A 156 4.83 9.67 0.17
C ASN A 156 5.62 9.47 -1.12
N VAL A 157 5.61 10.45 -2.03
CA VAL A 157 6.41 10.41 -3.25
C VAL A 157 7.90 10.32 -2.90
N VAL A 158 8.38 11.15 -1.96
CA VAL A 158 9.78 11.12 -1.51
C VAL A 158 10.12 9.78 -0.85
N PHE A 159 9.24 9.27 0.01
CA PHE A 159 9.44 7.99 0.68
C PHE A 159 9.50 6.82 -0.32
N ASN A 160 8.57 6.74 -1.26
CA ASN A 160 8.57 5.71 -2.29
C ASN A 160 9.76 5.84 -3.23
N PHE A 161 10.17 7.05 -3.60
CA PHE A 161 11.41 7.27 -4.36
C PHE A 161 12.60 6.58 -3.68
N ILE A 162 12.80 6.83 -2.37
CA ILE A 162 13.87 6.21 -1.59
C ILE A 162 13.72 4.69 -1.58
N LEU A 163 12.52 4.17 -1.32
CA LEU A 163 12.28 2.72 -1.28
C LEU A 163 12.61 2.04 -2.61
N PHE A 164 12.18 2.62 -3.74
CA PHE A 164 12.44 2.02 -5.04
C PHE A 164 13.92 2.09 -5.43
N VAL A 165 14.60 3.20 -5.13
CA VAL A 165 16.03 3.35 -5.40
C VAL A 165 16.84 2.35 -4.58
N VAL A 166 16.53 2.19 -3.29
CA VAL A 166 17.32 1.35 -2.37
C VAL A 166 16.97 -0.13 -2.51
N PHE A 167 15.67 -0.46 -2.60
CA PHE A 167 15.19 -1.84 -2.48
C PHE A 167 14.53 -2.39 -3.75
N GLY A 168 14.10 -1.54 -4.69
CA GLY A 168 13.23 -1.94 -5.80
C GLY A 168 13.81 -3.06 -6.67
N GLN A 169 15.03 -2.87 -7.17
CA GLN A 169 15.73 -3.88 -7.99
C GLN A 169 15.96 -5.19 -7.21
N ALA A 170 16.46 -5.10 -5.99
CA ALA A 170 16.79 -6.26 -5.16
C ALA A 170 15.54 -7.08 -4.84
N VAL A 171 14.45 -6.43 -4.41
CA VAL A 171 13.19 -7.12 -4.10
C VAL A 171 12.63 -7.77 -5.36
N VAL A 172 12.47 -7.04 -6.47
CA VAL A 172 11.96 -7.64 -7.72
C VAL A 172 12.82 -8.82 -8.18
N GLY A 173 14.14 -8.72 -8.05
CA GLY A 173 15.07 -9.79 -8.41
C GLY A 173 14.95 -11.05 -7.54
N ILE A 174 14.64 -10.90 -6.24
CA ILE A 174 14.40 -12.04 -5.33
C ILE A 174 13.06 -12.72 -5.64
N LEU A 175 12.08 -11.98 -6.18
CA LEU A 175 10.70 -12.47 -6.34
C LEU A 175 10.39 -13.09 -7.70
N LYS A 176 11.17 -12.78 -8.74
CA LYS A 176 11.04 -13.39 -10.07
C LYS A 176 11.70 -14.76 -10.12
#